data_AF-A0AAW4KWQ0-F1
#
_entry.id   AF-A0AAW4KWQ0-F1
#
_cell.length_a   1.000
_cell.length_b   1.000
_cell.length_c   1.000
_cell.angle_alpha   90.00
_cell.angle_beta   90.00
_cell.angle_gamma   90.00
#
_symmetry.space_group_name_H-M   'P 1'
#
loop_
_entity.id
_entity.type
_entity.pdbx_description
1 polymer ?
#
loop_
_entity_poly.entity_id
_entity_poly.type
_entity_poly.pdbx_seq_one_letter_code
_entity_poly.pdbx_strand_id
1 'polypeptide(L)'
;MKKHLITIAAALTVGLVAGCGGGGSTPATSTSVSGAVADGYLVGATVFLDKNSNYQLDAGEPSATTDANGAYTLNIDPADVGKYPIVAMAIKGQTIDKDTNQTVSNSYILSMPATAMSGTVSSNFISPMSTLIREKMEANPGMTLNDAMIQLRNQMNLPSTMNMMADYVAGSQSGTNATQFQTMHTTAQQMVGLMAGQASLVMNGSAVNQSRYRSMMGTINSNMPAITANVINGMNMNSTLMIGMISQMQTQLGGMPVGGGFGNYSGMFRNMTSHSSFWSNTGTPMTPMSGGMMR
;
A
#
# COMPACT_ATOMS: atom_id res chain seq x y z
N MET A 1 43.84 44.95 -19.42
CA MET A 1 44.69 44.61 -20.57
C MET A 1 44.65 43.10 -20.76
N LYS A 2 44.27 42.68 -21.98
CA LYS A 2 44.52 41.40 -22.69
C LYS A 2 44.22 40.05 -22.01
N LYS A 3 43.16 39.42 -22.53
CA LYS A 3 42.82 37.99 -22.49
C LYS A 3 43.90 37.17 -23.22
N HIS A 4 44.22 35.96 -22.76
CA HIS A 4 44.75 34.91 -23.62
C HIS A 4 44.15 33.54 -23.25
N LEU A 5 43.21 33.11 -24.11
CA LEU A 5 42.77 31.75 -24.28
C LEU A 5 43.91 30.97 -24.97
N ILE A 6 44.27 29.80 -24.46
CA ILE A 6 45.13 28.85 -25.16
C ILE A 6 44.35 27.56 -25.32
N THR A 7 43.87 27.36 -26.55
CA THR A 7 43.33 26.12 -27.07
C THR A 7 44.51 25.25 -27.50
N ILE A 8 44.64 24.03 -26.97
CA ILE A 8 45.52 23.00 -27.54
C ILE A 8 44.65 21.79 -27.88
N ALA A 9 44.44 21.61 -29.18
CA ALA A 9 43.99 20.36 -29.77
C ALA A 9 45.24 19.50 -30.04
N ALA A 10 45.24 18.26 -29.56
CA ALA A 10 46.18 17.23 -29.98
C ALA A 10 45.39 15.92 -30.17
N ALA A 11 45.32 15.49 -31.42
CA ALA A 11 44.80 14.20 -31.86
C ALA A 11 45.95 13.17 -31.93
N LEU A 12 45.56 11.89 -32.12
CA LEU A 12 46.36 10.65 -32.24
C LEU A 12 46.68 10.01 -30.87
N THR A 13 46.35 8.75 -30.58
CA THR A 13 46.57 7.54 -31.38
C THR A 13 45.59 6.42 -31.03
N VAL A 14 45.19 5.66 -32.05
CA VAL A 14 44.50 4.38 -31.97
C VAL A 14 45.45 3.32 -31.39
N GLY A 15 45.05 2.67 -30.31
CA GLY A 15 45.68 1.46 -29.77
C GLY A 15 44.65 0.33 -29.68
N LEU A 16 44.65 -0.56 -30.69
CA LEU A 16 43.94 -1.83 -30.65
C LEU A 16 44.69 -2.77 -29.69
N VAL A 17 44.14 -3.01 -28.50
CA VAL A 17 44.51 -4.17 -27.69
C VAL A 17 43.34 -5.15 -27.76
N ALA A 18 43.52 -6.18 -28.59
CA ALA A 18 42.72 -7.40 -28.54
C ALA A 18 43.12 -8.17 -27.27
N GLY A 19 42.25 -8.10 -26.25
CA GLY A 19 42.34 -8.88 -25.03
C GLY A 19 41.26 -9.97 -25.01
N CYS A 20 41.74 -11.21 -25.03
CA CYS A 20 41.11 -12.47 -24.59
C CYS A 20 40.05 -12.24 -23.48
N GLY A 21 38.80 -12.69 -23.57
CA GLY A 21 38.40 -14.10 -23.42
C GLY A 21 37.87 -14.35 -21.99
N GLY A 22 36.55 -14.50 -21.84
CA GLY A 22 35.92 -14.87 -20.56
C GLY A 22 34.42 -14.62 -20.59
N GLY A 23 33.62 -15.66 -20.36
CA GLY A 23 32.18 -15.72 -20.61
C GLY A 23 31.40 -14.49 -20.14
N GLY A 24 30.82 -13.77 -21.10
CA GLY A 24 29.83 -12.75 -20.84
C GLY A 24 28.54 -13.41 -20.36
N SER A 25 28.41 -13.61 -19.06
CA SER A 25 27.10 -13.41 -18.43
C SER A 25 26.74 -11.96 -18.71
N THR A 26 25.90 -11.73 -19.74
CA THR A 26 25.21 -10.46 -19.93
C THR A 26 24.73 -10.01 -18.56
N PRO A 27 25.09 -8.82 -18.05
CA PRO A 27 24.52 -8.31 -16.83
C PRO A 27 23.01 -8.44 -17.00
N ALA A 28 22.35 -9.23 -16.14
CA ALA A 28 20.90 -9.26 -16.15
C ALA A 28 20.45 -7.83 -15.92
N THR A 29 19.90 -7.19 -16.96
CA THR A 29 19.41 -5.83 -16.87
C THR A 29 18.34 -5.84 -15.80
N SER A 30 18.60 -5.22 -14.66
CA SER A 30 17.66 -5.11 -13.55
C SER A 30 17.23 -3.66 -13.41
N THR A 31 15.94 -3.43 -13.20
CA THR A 31 15.40 -2.11 -12.85
C THR A 31 15.22 -2.04 -11.33
N SER A 32 15.76 -0.98 -10.72
CA SER A 32 15.55 -0.73 -9.30
C SER A 32 14.24 0.03 -9.06
N VAL A 33 13.33 -0.58 -8.32
CA VAL A 33 12.07 0.01 -7.84
C VAL A 33 12.24 0.30 -6.36
N SER A 34 12.16 1.57 -5.96
CA SER A 34 12.34 1.96 -4.55
C SER A 34 11.14 2.70 -4.00
N GLY A 35 10.96 2.59 -2.69
CA GLY A 35 9.75 3.04 -2.01
C GLY A 35 9.89 3.01 -0.50
N ALA A 36 8.76 3.14 0.19
CA ALA A 36 8.69 2.98 1.64
C ALA A 36 7.47 2.14 2.04
N VAL A 37 7.58 1.47 3.19
CA VAL A 37 6.47 0.73 3.80
C VAL A 37 6.08 1.44 5.09
N ALA A 38 4.80 1.77 5.24
CA ALA A 38 4.34 2.42 6.46
C ALA A 38 2.87 2.15 6.79
N ASP A 39 2.60 1.90 8.08
CA ASP A 39 1.42 2.41 8.80
C ASP A 39 1.78 3.62 9.70
N GLY A 40 3.02 4.08 9.53
CA GLY A 40 4.05 4.25 10.55
C GLY A 40 5.27 3.57 9.94
N TYR A 41 6.40 4.27 9.69
CA TYR A 41 7.47 3.67 8.88
C TYR A 41 7.93 2.32 9.48
N LEU A 42 7.95 1.27 8.67
CA LEU A 42 8.21 -0.10 9.15
C LEU A 42 9.65 -0.49 8.86
N VAL A 43 10.45 -0.70 9.89
CA VAL A 43 11.86 -1.13 9.79
C VAL A 43 11.95 -2.65 9.88
N GLY A 44 12.70 -3.28 8.97
CA GLY A 44 12.86 -4.74 8.96
C GLY A 44 11.63 -5.51 8.44
N ALA A 45 10.77 -4.88 7.64
CA ALA A 45 9.71 -5.55 6.90
C ALA A 45 10.27 -6.23 5.65
N THR A 46 9.76 -7.41 5.29
CA THR A 46 10.12 -8.09 4.04
C THR A 46 9.25 -7.59 2.91
N VAL A 47 9.84 -7.04 1.86
CA VAL A 47 9.13 -6.52 0.67
C VAL A 47 9.45 -7.41 -0.52
N PHE A 48 8.46 -7.77 -1.33
CA PHE A 48 8.66 -8.63 -2.50
C PHE A 48 7.68 -8.36 -3.62
N LEU A 49 8.09 -8.71 -4.84
CA LEU A 49 7.25 -8.67 -6.04
C LEU A 49 6.45 -9.98 -6.13
N ASP A 50 5.16 -9.93 -5.82
CA ASP A 50 4.27 -11.10 -5.77
C ASP A 50 3.78 -11.46 -7.18
N LYS A 51 4.49 -12.37 -7.83
CA LYS A 51 4.32 -12.73 -9.25
C LYS A 51 3.14 -13.66 -9.50
N ASN A 52 2.69 -14.38 -8.47
CA ASN A 52 1.58 -15.33 -8.57
C ASN A 52 0.33 -14.89 -7.78
N SER A 53 0.36 -13.69 -7.20
CA SER A 53 -0.74 -13.08 -6.43
C SER A 53 -1.18 -13.89 -5.22
N ASN A 54 -0.26 -14.61 -4.57
CA ASN A 54 -0.55 -15.46 -3.42
C ASN A 54 -0.22 -14.83 -2.07
N TYR A 55 0.33 -13.61 -2.06
CA TYR A 55 0.75 -12.85 -0.87
C TYR A 55 1.87 -13.50 -0.04
N GLN A 56 2.61 -14.44 -0.62
CA GLN A 56 3.70 -15.16 0.03
C GLN A 56 4.97 -14.95 -0.77
N LEU A 57 6.09 -14.81 -0.08
CA LEU A 57 7.38 -14.74 -0.74
C LEU A 57 7.77 -16.14 -1.24
N ASP A 58 7.67 -16.36 -2.54
CA ASP A 58 8.04 -17.60 -3.19
C ASP A 58 9.47 -17.61 -3.72
N ALA A 59 9.99 -18.82 -3.96
CA ALA A 59 11.30 -18.99 -4.57
C ALA A 59 11.35 -18.35 -5.96
N GLY A 60 12.30 -17.43 -6.17
CA GLY A 60 12.50 -16.73 -7.43
C GLY A 60 11.78 -15.37 -7.53
N GLU A 61 11.02 -14.98 -6.51
CA GLU A 61 10.47 -13.63 -6.43
C GLU A 61 11.51 -12.65 -5.89
N PRO A 62 11.72 -11.50 -6.57
CA PRO A 62 12.59 -10.45 -6.05
C PRO A 62 12.09 -9.94 -4.70
N SER A 63 13.00 -9.86 -3.72
CA SER A 63 12.70 -9.38 -2.37
C SER A 63 13.76 -8.45 -1.81
N ALA A 64 13.37 -7.62 -0.85
CA ALA A 64 14.22 -6.71 -0.08
C ALA A 64 13.73 -6.63 1.38
N THR A 65 14.53 -6.03 2.24
CA THR A 65 14.14 -5.71 3.62
C THR A 65 14.17 -4.20 3.80
N THR A 66 13.17 -3.64 4.48
CA THR A 66 13.14 -2.20 4.73
C THR A 66 14.25 -1.76 5.69
N ASP A 67 14.84 -0.61 5.42
CA ASP A 67 15.91 -0.01 6.21
C ASP A 67 15.39 0.74 7.46
N ALA A 68 16.28 1.47 8.14
CA ALA A 68 15.97 2.24 9.35
C ALA A 68 14.96 3.39 9.14
N ASN A 69 14.70 3.78 7.89
CA ASN A 69 13.71 4.79 7.51
C ASN A 69 12.43 4.14 6.94
N GLY A 70 12.32 2.81 6.98
CA GLY A 70 11.23 2.08 6.34
C GLY A 70 11.31 2.04 4.82
N ALA A 71 12.45 2.45 4.23
CA ALA A 71 12.66 2.47 2.80
C ALA A 71 13.11 1.11 2.27
N TYR A 72 12.74 0.77 1.04
CA TYR A 72 13.19 -0.44 0.36
C TYR A 72 13.65 -0.13 -1.07
N THR A 73 14.52 -1.01 -1.59
CA THR A 73 14.91 -1.04 -3.01
C THR A 73 14.82 -2.48 -3.49
N LEU A 74 13.90 -2.74 -4.43
CA LEU A 74 13.75 -4.01 -5.13
C LEU A 74 14.43 -3.94 -6.49
N ASN A 75 15.25 -4.93 -6.82
CA ASN A 75 15.81 -5.09 -8.16
C ASN A 75 14.97 -6.13 -8.89
N ILE A 76 14.23 -5.69 -9.92
CA ILE A 76 13.31 -6.54 -10.68
C ILE A 76 13.69 -6.58 -12.16
N ASP A 77 13.14 -7.53 -12.91
CA ASP A 77 13.25 -7.51 -14.37
C ASP A 77 12.56 -6.24 -14.90
N PRO A 78 13.18 -5.44 -15.80
CA PRO A 78 12.53 -4.30 -16.44
C PRO A 78 11.19 -4.64 -17.09
N ALA A 79 11.03 -5.86 -17.58
CA ALA A 79 9.78 -6.34 -18.14
C ALA A 79 8.68 -6.54 -17.07
N ASP A 80 9.03 -6.67 -15.79
CA ASP A 80 8.07 -6.90 -14.69
C ASP A 80 7.53 -5.60 -14.07
N VAL A 81 8.10 -4.45 -14.43
CA VAL A 81 7.64 -3.14 -13.95
C VAL A 81 6.16 -2.96 -14.31
N GLY A 82 5.33 -2.75 -13.29
CA GLY A 82 3.89 -2.52 -13.43
C GLY A 82 3.05 -3.77 -13.74
N LYS A 83 3.64 -4.96 -13.78
CA LYS A 83 2.91 -6.22 -14.06
C LYS A 83 2.38 -6.90 -12.81
N TYR A 84 3.14 -6.87 -11.73
CA TYR A 84 2.86 -7.60 -10.50
C TYR A 84 2.79 -6.65 -9.31
N PRO A 85 1.92 -6.92 -8.31
CA PRO A 85 1.86 -6.12 -7.11
C PRO A 85 3.13 -6.27 -6.26
N ILE A 86 3.38 -5.26 -5.42
CA ILE A 86 4.41 -5.35 -4.38
C ILE A 86 3.71 -5.62 -3.05
N VAL A 87 4.19 -6.60 -2.31
CA VAL A 87 3.69 -6.98 -0.99
C VAL A 87 4.80 -6.72 0.03
N ALA A 88 4.42 -6.20 1.19
CA ALA A 88 5.29 -6.06 2.35
C ALA A 88 4.72 -6.87 3.51
N MET A 89 5.56 -7.63 4.19
CA MET A 89 5.21 -8.44 5.35
C MET A 89 5.91 -7.87 6.59
N ALA A 90 5.11 -7.42 7.54
CA ALA A 90 5.55 -7.07 8.88
C ALA A 90 5.51 -8.33 9.76
N ILE A 91 6.62 -8.65 10.42
CA ILE A 91 6.80 -9.90 11.16
C ILE A 91 6.78 -9.62 12.66
N LYS A 92 5.91 -10.33 13.38
CA LYS A 92 5.81 -10.29 14.84
C LYS A 92 7.18 -10.42 15.52
N GLY A 93 7.48 -9.47 16.41
CA GLY A 93 8.72 -9.48 17.20
C GLY A 93 10.00 -9.18 16.40
N GLN A 94 9.89 -8.81 15.11
CA GLN A 94 11.03 -8.48 14.26
C GLN A 94 10.89 -7.10 13.64
N THR A 95 9.78 -6.84 12.93
CA THR A 95 9.54 -5.55 12.28
C THR A 95 9.23 -4.49 13.33
N ILE A 96 9.90 -3.35 13.27
CA ILE A 96 9.71 -2.21 14.18
C ILE A 96 8.83 -1.18 13.51
N ASP A 97 7.78 -0.76 14.20
CA ASP A 97 6.95 0.38 13.82
C ASP A 97 7.56 1.66 14.43
N LYS A 98 7.90 2.63 13.58
CA LYS A 98 8.53 3.90 13.97
C LYS A 98 7.64 4.85 14.76
N ASP A 99 6.31 4.68 14.73
CA ASP A 99 5.40 5.49 15.54
C ASP A 99 5.53 5.14 17.03
N THR A 100 5.69 3.84 17.32
CA THR A 100 5.82 3.32 18.68
C THR A 100 7.27 3.06 19.08
N ASN A 101 8.17 2.93 18.12
CA ASN A 101 9.54 2.41 18.27
C ASN A 101 9.57 1.03 18.97
N GLN A 102 8.53 0.22 18.76
CA GLN A 102 8.42 -1.15 19.28
C GLN A 102 8.26 -2.13 18.12
N THR A 103 8.57 -3.39 18.37
CA THR A 103 8.25 -4.45 17.39
C THR A 103 6.74 -4.63 17.27
N VAL A 104 6.26 -4.90 16.05
CA VAL A 104 4.84 -5.19 15.81
C VAL A 104 4.38 -6.40 16.62
N SER A 105 3.17 -6.31 17.20
CA SER A 105 2.65 -7.32 18.14
C SER A 105 2.18 -8.60 17.45
N ASN A 106 1.74 -8.50 16.19
CA ASN A 106 1.36 -9.61 15.33
C ASN A 106 1.83 -9.35 13.91
N SER A 107 2.03 -10.42 13.14
CA SER A 107 2.38 -10.29 11.72
C SER A 107 1.17 -9.85 10.90
N TYR A 108 1.41 -9.04 9.87
CA TYR A 108 0.42 -8.63 8.88
C TYR A 108 1.11 -8.34 7.56
N ILE A 109 0.31 -8.26 6.50
CA ILE A 109 0.79 -7.91 5.16
C ILE A 109 0.17 -6.60 4.71
N LEU A 110 0.93 -5.83 3.96
CA LEU A 110 0.50 -4.65 3.21
C LEU A 110 0.84 -4.88 1.74
N SER A 111 0.18 -4.17 0.84
CA SER A 111 0.44 -4.30 -0.58
C SER A 111 0.15 -3.02 -1.34
N MET A 112 0.68 -2.92 -2.56
CA MET A 112 0.43 -1.83 -3.50
C MET A 112 0.04 -2.44 -4.85
N PRO A 113 -0.95 -1.88 -5.56
CA PRO A 113 -1.38 -2.41 -6.85
C PRO A 113 -0.26 -2.28 -7.90
N ALA A 114 -0.16 -3.25 -8.79
CA ALA A 114 0.85 -3.28 -9.86
C ALA A 114 0.83 -1.99 -10.70
N THR A 115 -0.36 -1.48 -11.01
CA THR A 115 -0.56 -0.27 -11.83
C THR A 115 -0.10 1.03 -11.17
N ALA A 116 0.12 1.03 -9.85
CA ALA A 116 0.69 2.19 -9.14
C ALA A 116 2.23 2.14 -9.12
N MET A 117 2.84 1.03 -9.51
CA MET A 117 4.29 0.89 -9.51
C MET A 117 4.93 1.87 -10.50
N SER A 118 5.86 2.66 -9.99
CA SER A 118 6.70 3.56 -10.76
C SER A 118 8.14 3.05 -10.71
N GLY A 119 8.84 3.07 -11.86
CA GLY A 119 10.26 2.78 -11.93
C GLY A 119 11.17 3.85 -11.29
N THR A 120 10.59 4.88 -10.68
CA THR A 120 11.31 5.96 -10.00
C THR A 120 11.42 5.67 -8.50
N VAL A 121 12.53 6.11 -7.90
CA VAL A 121 12.71 6.08 -6.45
C VAL A 121 11.69 6.99 -5.75
N SER A 122 11.12 6.56 -4.62
CA SER A 122 10.26 7.33 -3.68
C SER A 122 8.76 7.47 -3.99
N SER A 123 8.26 7.07 -5.15
CA SER A 123 6.82 7.14 -5.45
C SER A 123 6.04 5.86 -5.10
N ASN A 124 6.73 4.79 -4.72
CA ASN A 124 6.12 3.50 -4.39
C ASN A 124 5.89 3.39 -2.88
N PHE A 125 4.69 3.75 -2.43
CA PHE A 125 4.36 3.78 -1.00
C PHE A 125 3.40 2.65 -0.64
N ILE A 126 3.89 1.67 0.12
CA ILE A 126 3.12 0.53 0.59
C ILE A 126 2.53 0.85 1.96
N SER A 127 1.21 0.90 2.06
CA SER A 127 0.48 1.27 3.27
C SER A 127 -0.85 0.53 3.38
N PRO A 128 -1.55 0.61 4.52
CA PRO A 128 -2.93 0.13 4.63
C PRO A 128 -3.87 0.73 3.56
N MET A 129 -3.63 1.97 3.13
CA MET A 129 -4.41 2.63 2.08
C MET A 129 -4.15 2.02 0.70
N SER A 130 -2.88 1.80 0.34
CA SER A 130 -2.52 1.09 -0.92
C SER A 130 -2.99 -0.35 -0.93
N THR A 131 -2.99 -0.98 0.24
CA THR A 131 -3.47 -2.34 0.42
C THR A 131 -4.96 -2.41 0.11
N LEU A 132 -5.75 -1.53 0.72
CA LEU A 132 -7.18 -1.50 0.52
C LEU A 132 -7.57 -1.09 -0.92
N ILE A 133 -6.81 -0.18 -1.54
CA ILE A 133 -6.99 0.17 -2.96
C ILE A 133 -6.71 -1.03 -3.87
N ARG A 134 -5.63 -1.77 -3.62
CA ARG A 134 -5.36 -3.02 -4.37
C ARG A 134 -6.50 -4.00 -4.19
N GLU A 135 -6.96 -4.26 -2.97
CA GLU A 135 -8.07 -5.19 -2.72
C GLU A 135 -9.38 -4.77 -3.41
N LYS A 136 -9.68 -3.47 -3.47
CA LYS A 136 -10.83 -2.95 -4.23
C LYS A 136 -10.73 -3.28 -5.72
N MET A 137 -9.54 -3.10 -6.32
CA MET A 137 -9.30 -3.40 -7.73
C MET A 137 -9.38 -4.91 -8.00
N GLU A 138 -8.77 -5.72 -7.13
CA GLU A 138 -8.81 -7.18 -7.21
C GLU A 138 -10.24 -7.73 -7.12
N ALA A 139 -11.07 -7.16 -6.24
CA ALA A 139 -12.46 -7.58 -6.08
C ALA A 139 -13.40 -7.10 -7.20
N ASN A 140 -12.98 -6.14 -8.02
CA ASN A 140 -13.80 -5.52 -9.06
C ASN A 140 -13.05 -5.45 -10.40
N PRO A 141 -13.12 -6.51 -11.23
CA PRO A 141 -12.52 -6.50 -12.56
C PRO A 141 -12.98 -5.28 -13.37
N GLY A 142 -12.03 -4.47 -13.84
CA GLY A 142 -12.29 -3.24 -14.60
C GLY A 142 -12.31 -1.94 -13.78
N MET A 143 -12.22 -2.02 -12.45
CA MET A 143 -12.03 -0.83 -11.61
C MET A 143 -10.64 -0.22 -11.85
N THR A 144 -10.60 1.08 -12.17
CA THR A 144 -9.31 1.77 -12.34
C THR A 144 -8.69 2.14 -11.00
N LEU A 145 -7.38 2.37 -10.99
CA LEU A 145 -6.67 2.90 -9.81
C LEU A 145 -7.29 4.22 -9.33
N ASN A 146 -7.66 5.10 -10.26
CA ASN A 146 -8.28 6.38 -9.93
C ASN A 146 -9.66 6.21 -9.27
N ASP A 147 -10.50 5.31 -9.78
CA ASP A 147 -11.81 5.04 -9.18
C ASP A 147 -11.67 4.42 -7.78
N ALA A 148 -10.69 3.54 -7.58
CA ALA A 148 -10.41 2.94 -6.28
C ALA A 148 -9.96 4.01 -5.26
N MET A 149 -9.09 4.95 -5.68
CA MET A 149 -8.72 6.10 -4.87
C MET A 149 -9.93 7.00 -4.56
N ILE A 150 -10.80 7.27 -5.54
CA ILE A 150 -12.02 8.07 -5.34
C ILE A 150 -12.94 7.42 -4.32
N GLN A 151 -13.21 6.12 -4.47
CA GLN A 151 -14.06 5.41 -3.53
C GLN A 151 -13.49 5.44 -2.11
N LEU A 152 -12.20 5.10 -1.94
CA LEU A 152 -11.60 5.10 -0.61
C LEU A 152 -11.61 6.49 0.03
N ARG A 153 -11.26 7.51 -0.74
CA ARG A 153 -11.28 8.91 -0.28
C ARG A 153 -12.66 9.34 0.18
N ASN A 154 -13.71 9.01 -0.58
CA ASN A 154 -15.09 9.32 -0.23
C ASN A 154 -15.54 8.58 1.04
N GLN A 155 -15.14 7.31 1.19
CA GLN A 155 -15.41 6.53 2.41
C GLN A 155 -14.77 7.17 3.65
N MET A 156 -13.61 7.78 3.50
CA MET A 156 -12.90 8.48 4.57
C MET A 156 -13.33 9.94 4.74
N ASN A 157 -14.30 10.42 3.95
CA ASN A 157 -14.74 11.81 3.93
C ASN A 157 -13.57 12.81 3.76
N LEU A 158 -12.61 12.48 2.89
CA LEU A 158 -11.44 13.31 2.61
C LEU A 158 -11.66 14.22 1.38
N PRO A 159 -11.03 15.42 1.33
CA PRO A 159 -11.12 16.31 0.17
C PRO A 159 -10.64 15.67 -1.12
N SER A 160 -11.28 15.99 -2.26
CA SER A 160 -10.98 15.43 -3.59
C SER A 160 -9.52 15.58 -4.05
N THR A 161 -8.80 16.54 -3.49
CA THR A 161 -7.38 16.81 -3.74
C THR A 161 -6.44 15.78 -3.09
N MET A 162 -6.94 14.95 -2.18
CA MET A 162 -6.10 13.97 -1.48
C MET A 162 -5.72 12.80 -2.39
N ASN A 163 -4.41 12.55 -2.46
CA ASN A 163 -3.85 11.35 -3.07
C ASN A 163 -3.78 10.24 -2.01
N MET A 164 -4.58 9.19 -2.19
CA MET A 164 -4.64 8.07 -1.25
C MET A 164 -3.37 7.20 -1.28
N MET A 165 -2.52 7.33 -2.30
CA MET A 165 -1.24 6.63 -2.45
C MET A 165 -0.03 7.46 -2.02
N ALA A 166 -0.25 8.70 -1.57
CA ALA A 166 0.84 9.54 -1.09
C ALA A 166 1.38 9.06 0.26
N ASP A 167 2.65 9.37 0.51
CA ASP A 167 3.27 9.19 1.82
C ASP A 167 2.63 10.13 2.84
N TYR A 168 1.61 9.62 3.54
CA TYR A 168 0.91 10.36 4.56
C TYR A 168 1.72 10.56 5.85
N VAL A 169 2.80 9.79 6.06
CA VAL A 169 3.64 9.93 7.26
C VAL A 169 4.52 11.15 7.13
N ALA A 170 5.14 11.35 5.96
CA ALA A 170 5.84 12.59 5.65
C ALA A 170 4.85 13.76 5.49
N GLY A 171 3.71 13.52 4.81
CA GLY A 171 2.69 14.52 4.54
C GLY A 171 2.01 15.08 5.78
N SER A 172 1.93 14.33 6.88
CA SER A 172 1.32 14.80 8.12
C SER A 172 2.18 15.82 8.88
N GLN A 173 3.48 15.88 8.58
CA GLN A 173 4.42 16.73 9.31
C GLN A 173 4.35 18.21 8.88
N SER A 174 3.91 18.50 7.66
CA SER A 174 3.92 19.87 7.14
C SER A 174 3.00 20.08 5.92
N GLY A 175 2.61 21.33 5.67
CA GLY A 175 1.88 21.73 4.46
C GLY A 175 0.35 21.83 4.63
N THR A 176 -0.32 22.27 3.57
CA THR A 176 -1.76 22.62 3.58
C THR A 176 -2.67 21.42 3.88
N ASN A 177 -2.22 20.20 3.56
CA ASN A 177 -2.99 18.96 3.77
C ASN A 177 -2.52 18.15 4.99
N ALA A 178 -1.70 18.72 5.87
CA ALA A 178 -1.09 17.99 7.00
C ALA A 178 -2.15 17.31 7.90
N THR A 179 -3.26 18.00 8.20
CA THR A 179 -4.35 17.43 9.00
C THR A 179 -5.02 16.23 8.31
N GLN A 180 -5.22 16.29 6.99
CA GLN A 180 -5.81 15.19 6.23
C GLN A 180 -4.86 14.01 6.16
N PHE A 181 -3.55 14.25 6.01
CA PHE A 181 -2.54 13.21 6.10
C PHE A 181 -2.44 12.60 7.50
N GLN A 182 -2.62 13.40 8.56
CA GLN A 182 -2.71 12.88 9.93
C GLN A 182 -3.94 11.97 10.08
N THR A 183 -5.10 12.34 9.52
CA THR A 183 -6.28 11.46 9.50
C THR A 183 -5.98 10.16 8.74
N MET A 184 -5.32 10.22 7.59
CA MET A 184 -4.91 9.03 6.83
C MET A 184 -3.97 8.14 7.64
N HIS A 185 -2.97 8.73 8.29
CA HIS A 185 -1.99 8.04 9.13
C HIS A 185 -2.66 7.31 10.31
N THR A 186 -3.46 8.01 11.11
CA THR A 186 -4.14 7.38 12.26
C THR A 186 -5.21 6.38 11.83
N THR A 187 -5.85 6.59 10.67
CA THR A 187 -6.76 5.57 10.10
C THR A 187 -5.98 4.33 9.67
N ALA A 188 -4.80 4.50 9.07
CA ALA A 188 -3.94 3.39 8.68
C ALA A 188 -3.48 2.57 9.90
N GLN A 189 -3.08 3.22 11.00
CA GLN A 189 -2.79 2.56 12.27
C GLN A 189 -3.97 1.74 12.79
N GLN A 190 -5.19 2.28 12.71
CA GLN A 190 -6.40 1.57 13.12
C GLN A 190 -6.71 0.37 12.21
N MET A 191 -6.51 0.51 10.91
CA MET A 191 -6.62 -0.62 9.98
C MET A 191 -5.62 -1.72 10.32
N VAL A 192 -4.37 -1.38 10.61
CA VAL A 192 -3.36 -2.37 11.02
C VAL A 192 -3.70 -3.00 12.35
N GLY A 193 -4.22 -2.25 13.32
CA GLY A 193 -4.71 -2.83 14.57
C GLY A 193 -5.82 -3.87 14.34
N LEU A 194 -6.73 -3.62 13.39
CA LEU A 194 -7.75 -4.59 12.97
C LEU A 194 -7.13 -5.81 12.28
N MET A 195 -6.18 -5.60 11.37
CA MET A 195 -5.48 -6.68 10.64
C MET A 195 -4.67 -7.57 11.59
N ALA A 196 -3.85 -6.95 12.43
CA ALA A 196 -3.04 -7.60 13.46
C ALA A 196 -3.91 -8.37 14.47
N GLY A 197 -5.12 -7.88 14.77
CA GLY A 197 -6.08 -8.59 15.61
C GLY A 197 -6.56 -9.93 15.02
N GLN A 198 -6.49 -10.09 13.69
CA GLN A 198 -6.94 -11.30 12.98
C GLN A 198 -5.78 -12.17 12.48
N ALA A 199 -4.54 -11.80 12.81
CA ALA A 199 -3.35 -12.44 12.30
C ALA A 199 -3.36 -13.96 12.53
N SER A 200 -3.83 -14.46 13.67
CA SER A 200 -3.88 -15.90 13.96
C SER A 200 -4.85 -16.69 13.08
N LEU A 201 -5.81 -16.01 12.44
CA LEU A 201 -6.79 -16.63 11.55
C LEU A 201 -6.37 -16.51 10.08
N VAL A 202 -5.65 -15.44 9.75
CA VAL A 202 -5.28 -15.07 8.38
C VAL A 202 -3.87 -15.54 8.01
N MET A 203 -2.94 -15.49 8.95
CA MET A 203 -1.52 -15.82 8.75
C MET A 203 -1.18 -17.12 9.47
N ASN A 204 -0.38 -17.98 8.83
CA ASN A 204 0.28 -19.12 9.45
C ASN A 204 1.78 -19.06 9.11
N GLY A 205 2.58 -18.47 10.00
CA GLY A 205 3.95 -18.08 9.67
C GLY A 205 3.94 -17.05 8.55
N SER A 206 4.64 -17.34 7.45
CA SER A 206 4.66 -16.51 6.24
C SER A 206 3.51 -16.83 5.27
N ALA A 207 2.73 -17.88 5.51
CA ALA A 207 1.64 -18.27 4.64
C ALA A 207 0.37 -17.46 4.92
N VAL A 208 -0.32 -17.04 3.86
CA VAL A 208 -1.54 -16.22 3.92
C VAL A 208 -2.74 -17.05 3.47
N ASN A 209 -3.75 -17.16 4.33
CA ASN A 209 -5.06 -17.65 3.93
C ASN A 209 -5.78 -16.55 3.15
N GLN A 210 -5.66 -16.58 1.82
CA GLN A 210 -6.18 -15.53 0.93
C GLN A 210 -7.68 -15.28 1.11
N SER A 211 -8.47 -16.34 1.30
CA SER A 211 -9.92 -16.22 1.49
C SER A 211 -10.28 -15.45 2.76
N ARG A 212 -9.60 -15.76 3.88
CA ARG A 212 -9.76 -15.03 5.14
C ARG A 212 -9.18 -13.62 5.07
N TYR A 213 -8.04 -13.45 4.42
CA TYR A 213 -7.43 -12.14 4.20
C TYR A 213 -8.37 -11.20 3.43
N ARG A 214 -8.92 -11.66 2.29
CA ARG A 214 -9.86 -10.86 1.48
C ARG A 214 -11.17 -10.57 2.21
N SER A 215 -11.68 -11.53 2.99
CA SER A 215 -12.84 -11.29 3.87
C SER A 215 -12.55 -10.26 4.95
N MET A 216 -11.38 -10.33 5.61
CA MET A 216 -10.94 -9.34 6.59
C MET A 216 -10.86 -7.94 5.96
N MET A 217 -10.19 -7.82 4.82
CA MET A 217 -10.07 -6.54 4.10
C MET A 217 -11.43 -6.03 3.60
N GLY A 218 -12.35 -6.93 3.22
CA GLY A 218 -13.72 -6.57 2.87
C GLY A 218 -14.53 -6.01 4.05
N THR A 219 -14.35 -6.60 5.24
CA THR A 219 -14.98 -6.09 6.47
C THR A 219 -14.40 -4.74 6.88
N ILE A 220 -13.08 -4.57 6.78
CA ILE A 220 -12.43 -3.26 6.96
C ILE A 220 -12.98 -2.26 5.96
N ASN A 221 -13.04 -2.63 4.67
CA ASN A 221 -13.56 -1.80 3.59
C ASN A 221 -14.98 -1.27 3.87
N SER A 222 -15.89 -2.16 4.26
CA SER A 222 -17.30 -1.82 4.51
C SER A 222 -17.48 -0.90 5.72
N ASN A 223 -16.54 -0.93 6.66
CA ASN A 223 -16.57 -0.12 7.87
C ASN A 223 -15.64 1.10 7.81
N MET A 224 -15.00 1.40 6.67
CA MET A 224 -14.06 2.53 6.55
C MET A 224 -14.64 3.87 7.01
N PRO A 225 -15.90 4.24 6.72
CA PRO A 225 -16.47 5.46 7.27
C PRO A 225 -16.53 5.48 8.80
N ALA A 226 -16.85 4.33 9.42
CA ALA A 226 -16.91 4.21 10.87
C ALA A 226 -15.51 4.23 11.50
N ILE A 227 -14.53 3.55 10.89
CA ILE A 227 -13.12 3.61 11.32
C ILE A 227 -12.61 5.05 11.24
N THR A 228 -12.89 5.75 10.13
CA THR A 228 -12.44 7.14 9.97
C THR A 228 -13.16 8.07 10.94
N ALA A 229 -14.45 7.86 11.20
CA ALA A 229 -15.18 8.60 12.23
C ALA A 229 -14.62 8.31 13.63
N ASN A 230 -14.16 7.09 13.91
CA ASN A 230 -13.48 6.75 15.17
C ASN A 230 -12.23 7.62 15.36
N VAL A 231 -11.41 7.74 14.32
CA VAL A 231 -10.22 8.62 14.30
C VAL A 231 -10.58 10.09 14.49
N ILE A 232 -11.54 10.60 13.70
CA ILE A 232 -11.94 12.02 13.75
C ILE A 232 -12.47 12.41 15.13
N ASN A 233 -13.15 11.49 15.82
CA ASN A 233 -13.64 11.69 17.17
C ASN A 233 -12.57 11.46 18.26
N GLY A 234 -11.30 11.28 17.88
CA GLY A 234 -10.18 11.10 18.81
C GLY A 234 -10.17 9.75 19.54
N MET A 235 -10.92 8.76 19.05
CA MET A 235 -10.96 7.42 19.63
C MET A 235 -9.83 6.56 19.05
N ASN A 236 -9.35 5.60 19.84
CA ASN A 236 -8.24 4.70 19.49
C ASN A 236 -8.75 3.25 19.28
N MET A 237 -7.81 2.29 19.19
CA MET A 237 -8.10 0.86 19.03
C MET A 237 -8.89 0.22 20.18
N ASN A 238 -8.92 0.85 21.36
CA ASN A 238 -9.66 0.37 22.52
C ASN A 238 -11.11 0.89 22.56
N SER A 239 -11.58 1.57 21.53
CA SER A 239 -12.97 2.02 21.45
C SER A 239 -13.93 0.84 21.32
N THR A 240 -15.17 1.01 21.79
CA THR A 240 -16.23 -0.02 21.69
C THR A 240 -16.44 -0.48 20.25
N LEU A 241 -16.34 0.45 19.28
CA LEU A 241 -16.43 0.12 17.86
C LEU A 241 -15.32 -0.84 17.45
N MET A 242 -14.06 -0.50 17.72
CA MET A 242 -12.91 -1.28 17.26
C MET A 242 -12.85 -2.65 17.93
N ILE A 243 -13.15 -2.73 19.22
CA ILE A 243 -13.26 -4.01 19.95
C ILE A 243 -14.38 -4.88 19.37
N GLY A 244 -15.55 -4.28 19.10
CA GLY A 244 -16.68 -4.96 18.47
C GLY A 244 -16.33 -5.48 17.08
N MET A 245 -15.65 -4.68 16.27
CA MET A 245 -15.19 -5.07 14.93
C MET A 245 -14.21 -6.24 14.97
N ILE A 246 -13.25 -6.24 15.91
CA ILE A 246 -12.33 -7.37 16.10
C ILE A 246 -13.12 -8.64 16.42
N SER A 247 -14.03 -8.59 17.39
CA SER A 247 -14.82 -9.77 17.79
C SER A 247 -15.70 -10.30 16.65
N GLN A 248 -16.33 -9.41 15.88
CA GLN A 248 -17.13 -9.77 14.70
C GLN A 248 -16.26 -10.43 13.63
N MET A 249 -15.10 -9.85 13.31
CA MET A 249 -14.16 -10.44 12.35
C MET A 249 -13.65 -11.81 12.81
N GLN A 250 -13.30 -11.98 14.09
CA GLN A 250 -12.86 -13.28 14.61
C GLN A 250 -13.93 -14.35 14.44
N THR A 251 -15.19 -14.01 14.72
CA THR A 251 -16.33 -14.91 14.53
C THR A 251 -16.52 -15.26 13.06
N GLN A 252 -16.54 -14.25 12.18
CA GLN A 252 -16.74 -14.42 10.75
C GLN A 252 -15.62 -15.26 10.12
N LEU A 253 -14.36 -14.90 10.38
CA LEU A 253 -13.19 -15.57 9.81
C LEU A 253 -12.98 -16.96 10.40
N GLY A 254 -13.29 -17.15 11.69
CA GLY A 254 -13.23 -18.45 12.36
C GLY A 254 -14.21 -19.46 11.77
N GLY A 255 -15.37 -19.00 11.28
CA GLY A 255 -16.35 -19.83 10.58
C GLY A 255 -15.99 -20.15 9.13
N MET A 256 -14.99 -19.50 8.54
CA MET A 256 -14.60 -19.75 7.14
C MET A 256 -13.72 -21.00 7.01
N PRO A 257 -13.97 -21.85 5.98
CA PRO A 257 -13.10 -22.97 5.65
C PRO A 257 -11.65 -22.53 5.45
N VAL A 258 -10.70 -23.30 5.98
CA VAL A 258 -9.26 -23.07 5.79
C VAL A 258 -8.78 -23.44 4.39
N GLY A 259 -9.58 -24.21 3.63
CA GLY A 259 -9.34 -24.58 2.24
C GLY A 259 -10.62 -24.49 1.41
N GLY A 260 -10.54 -23.87 0.25
CA GLY A 260 -11.66 -23.66 -0.67
C GLY A 260 -11.32 -22.59 -1.71
N GLY A 261 -11.78 -22.79 -2.95
CA GLY A 261 -11.49 -21.90 -4.09
C GLY A 261 -11.98 -20.46 -3.90
N PHE A 262 -11.52 -19.58 -4.78
CA PHE A 262 -11.78 -18.13 -4.74
C PHE A 262 -13.26 -17.79 -4.53
N GLY A 263 -13.60 -17.23 -3.36
CA GLY A 263 -14.91 -16.65 -3.11
C GLY A 263 -15.10 -15.35 -3.90
N ASN A 264 -16.33 -15.07 -4.34
CA ASN A 264 -16.66 -13.76 -4.92
C ASN A 264 -16.79 -12.72 -3.81
N TYR A 265 -15.71 -11.99 -3.52
CA TYR A 265 -15.70 -10.93 -2.50
C TYR A 265 -16.24 -9.60 -3.00
N SER A 266 -16.62 -9.49 -4.28
CA SER A 266 -17.04 -8.22 -4.87
C SER A 266 -18.14 -7.54 -4.06
N GLY A 267 -19.10 -8.27 -3.47
CA GLY A 267 -20.14 -7.68 -2.62
C GLY A 267 -19.63 -6.88 -1.40
N MET A 268 -18.49 -7.26 -0.82
CA MET A 268 -17.87 -6.57 0.34
C MET A 268 -17.06 -5.34 -0.08
N PHE A 269 -16.70 -5.28 -1.36
CA PHE A 269 -15.97 -4.18 -1.98
C PHE A 269 -16.85 -3.32 -2.90
N ARG A 270 -18.06 -3.80 -3.23
CA ARG A 270 -19.09 -3.12 -4.01
C ARG A 270 -19.91 -2.26 -3.06
N ASN A 271 -20.27 -1.10 -3.57
CA ASN A 271 -21.25 -0.19 -2.99
C ASN A 271 -20.79 0.58 -1.73
N MET A 272 -19.98 1.61 -1.95
CA MET A 272 -20.15 2.92 -1.29
C MET A 272 -20.10 4.08 -2.30
N THR A 273 -20.45 3.81 -3.57
CA THR A 273 -20.72 4.84 -4.59
C THR A 273 -22.13 5.41 -4.48
N SER A 274 -22.80 5.25 -3.33
CA SER A 274 -23.92 6.11 -3.00
C SER A 274 -23.44 7.54 -3.22
N HIS A 275 -23.99 8.18 -4.24
CA HIS A 275 -23.78 9.56 -4.67
C HIS A 275 -24.23 10.56 -3.57
N SER A 276 -24.10 10.22 -2.29
CA SER A 276 -24.70 10.95 -1.19
C SER A 276 -23.76 11.93 -0.50
N SER A 277 -22.56 12.17 -1.06
CA SER A 277 -21.73 13.31 -0.64
C SER A 277 -20.92 13.80 -1.82
N PHE A 278 -21.44 14.81 -2.51
CA PHE A 278 -20.67 15.60 -3.46
C PHE A 278 -19.97 16.72 -2.70
N TRP A 279 -18.66 16.83 -2.87
CA TRP A 279 -17.95 18.05 -2.53
C TRP A 279 -18.18 19.04 -3.69
N SER A 280 -18.69 20.24 -3.41
CA SER A 280 -18.62 21.32 -4.40
C SER A 280 -17.15 21.70 -4.66
N ASN A 281 -16.89 22.37 -5.78
CA ASN A 281 -15.61 23.05 -6.07
C ASN A 281 -15.17 24.06 -4.98
N THR A 282 -15.94 24.25 -3.91
CA THR A 282 -15.66 25.12 -2.77
C THR A 282 -15.30 24.37 -1.49
N GLY A 283 -15.18 23.03 -1.51
CA GLY A 283 -14.64 22.28 -0.36
C GLY A 283 -15.58 22.16 0.84
N THR A 284 -16.91 22.17 0.63
CA THR A 284 -17.90 21.94 1.69
C THR A 284 -18.65 20.61 1.47
N PRO A 285 -18.86 19.78 2.50
CA PRO A 285 -19.65 18.56 2.40
C PRO A 285 -21.13 18.90 2.13
N MET A 286 -21.72 18.32 1.07
CA MET A 286 -23.17 18.38 0.85
C MET A 286 -23.81 17.01 1.04
N THR A 287 -24.86 16.95 1.86
CA THR A 287 -25.79 15.80 1.90
C THR A 287 -26.86 15.95 0.80
N PRO A 288 -27.25 14.89 0.08
CA PRO A 288 -28.32 14.97 -0.90
C PRO A 288 -29.62 15.32 -0.18
N MET A 289 -30.31 16.34 -0.68
CA MET A 289 -31.68 16.59 -0.29
C MET A 289 -32.52 15.37 -0.69
N SER A 290 -33.23 14.81 0.30
CA SER A 290 -34.19 13.74 0.10
C SER A 290 -35.26 14.17 -0.92
N GLY A 291 -35.31 13.49 -2.06
CA GLY A 291 -36.50 13.46 -2.91
C GLY A 291 -36.27 13.89 -4.36
N GLY A 292 -36.61 12.99 -5.28
CA GLY A 292 -36.83 13.30 -6.69
C GLY A 292 -36.15 12.34 -7.64
N MET A 293 -36.80 11.20 -7.92
CA MET A 293 -36.60 10.48 -9.18
C MET A 293 -36.74 11.47 -10.34
N MET A 294 -35.82 11.48 -11.32
CA MET A 294 -36.19 11.78 -12.69
C MET A 294 -35.26 11.05 -13.68
N ARG A 295 -35.91 10.08 -14.36
CA ARG A 295 -35.86 9.72 -15.79
C ARG A 295 -34.53 9.68 -16.52
#